data_AF-A0A958C2R1-F1
#
_entry.id   AF-A0A958C2R1-F1
#
_cell.length_a   1.000
_cell.length_b   1.000
_cell.length_c   1.000
_cell.angle_alpha   90.00
_cell.angle_beta   90.00
_cell.angle_gamma   90.00
#
_symmetry.space_group_name_H-M   'P 1'
#
loop_
_entity.id
_entity.type
_entity.pdbx_description
1 polymer ?
#
loop_
_entity_poly.entity_id
_entity_poly.type
_entity_poly.pdbx_seq_one_letter_code
_entity_poly.pdbx_strand_id
1 'polypeptide(L)'
;MLSEHRLSPRSLASLALIAVLAMLILAGCNRQSDDAGAPTPLSEKAAEVAIVEVATETPTTAPTNTPTATPKPTDTPTTAPTETSTPTATQTPEPTATATATATPSPEATETPTPEPTPDTPAAEVVASILNVRSGPGTAYDRVGQVAEGNQFDIVAKAPDSDWLLVCCVDENEVWIAGSSEYVRQAGPLDIVPVAEEIPELPTPAPTPTPGAVAEAVAPASGPAPAPANAGFFGYGIQIDPDGDLGATAGAVQGLGFNWVKFQLPWKSFEGQPGQRNWPDDKVGVLNGAGLNILASIVKSPDWARPGNTDFSVEGPPVDPGTYASFVGEFASRYCGRVQAIEVWNEQNLWYEWGNEQLSASRYVQLLSAAYRA
;
A
#
# COMPACT_ATOMS: atom_id res chain seq x y z
N MET A 1 -2.36 -54.12 23.78
CA MET A 1 -2.86 -52.99 24.57
C MET A 1 -2.69 -51.75 23.70
N LEU A 2 -3.79 -51.33 23.08
CA LEU A 2 -3.89 -50.07 22.34
C LEU A 2 -3.97 -48.93 23.34
N SER A 3 -3.15 -47.89 23.18
CA SER A 3 -3.35 -46.62 23.87
C SER A 3 -3.46 -45.54 22.81
N GLU A 4 -4.70 -45.16 22.52
CA GLU A 4 -5.04 -44.04 21.66
C GLU A 4 -4.70 -42.73 22.36
N HIS A 5 -3.73 -41.97 21.86
CA HIS A 5 -3.61 -40.55 22.20
C HIS A 5 -4.52 -39.75 21.27
N ARG A 6 -5.68 -39.38 21.82
CA ARG A 6 -6.58 -38.38 21.24
C ARG A 6 -5.86 -37.03 21.19
N LEU A 7 -5.68 -36.47 20.00
CA LEU A 7 -5.41 -35.04 19.84
C LEU A 7 -6.67 -34.23 20.19
N SER A 8 -6.46 -33.18 20.97
CA SER A 8 -7.50 -32.20 21.36
C SER A 8 -7.78 -31.22 20.21
N PRO A 9 -9.05 -30.91 19.87
CA PRO A 9 -9.38 -29.99 18.79
C PRO A 9 -9.39 -28.54 19.28
N ARG A 10 -8.21 -27.96 19.56
CA ARG A 10 -8.04 -26.52 19.76
C ARG A 10 -6.64 -26.07 19.36
N SER A 11 -6.49 -25.73 18.07
CA SER A 11 -5.71 -24.57 17.58
C SER A 11 -5.52 -24.73 16.06
N LEU A 12 -6.62 -24.57 15.33
CA LEU A 12 -6.60 -24.27 13.90
C LEU A 12 -6.91 -22.77 13.79
N ALA A 13 -5.90 -21.92 14.01
CA ALA A 13 -5.96 -20.52 13.63
C ALA A 13 -4.54 -19.95 13.54
N SER A 14 -4.26 -19.28 12.43
CA SER A 14 -3.11 -18.39 12.19
C SER A 14 -1.77 -19.03 11.82
N LEU A 15 -1.75 -19.76 10.70
CA LEU A 15 -0.66 -19.57 9.73
C LEU A 15 -1.04 -18.36 8.85
N ALA A 16 -0.49 -17.18 9.16
CA ALA A 16 -0.50 -16.06 8.22
C ALA A 16 0.82 -16.07 7.44
N LEU A 17 0.79 -16.73 6.28
CA LEU A 17 1.78 -16.58 5.23
C LEU A 17 1.79 -15.09 4.82
N ILE A 18 2.82 -14.31 5.21
CA ILE A 18 3.03 -12.98 4.64
C ILE A 18 3.60 -13.18 3.24
N ALA A 19 2.72 -13.50 2.30
CA ALA A 19 2.92 -13.15 0.92
C ALA A 19 2.80 -11.62 0.84
N VAL A 20 3.82 -10.93 0.34
CA VAL A 20 3.63 -9.58 -0.21
C VAL A 20 2.75 -9.78 -1.43
N LEU A 21 1.44 -9.80 -1.19
CA LEU A 21 0.45 -9.81 -2.25
C LEU A 21 0.44 -8.38 -2.79
N ALA A 22 1.19 -8.13 -3.86
CA ALA A 22 0.82 -7.06 -4.76
C ALA A 22 -0.63 -7.36 -5.17
N MET A 23 -1.60 -6.65 -4.57
CA MET A 23 -2.98 -6.72 -5.03
C MET A 23 -3.00 -6.08 -6.42
N LEU A 24 -2.87 -6.92 -7.45
CA LEU A 24 -3.19 -6.53 -8.81
C LEU A 24 -4.68 -6.18 -8.83
N ILE A 25 -4.99 -4.92 -9.15
CA ILE A 25 -6.34 -4.57 -9.56
C ILE A 25 -6.50 -5.16 -10.96
N LEU A 26 -7.16 -6.30 -11.07
CA LEU A 26 -7.72 -6.74 -12.35
C LEU A 26 -8.77 -5.71 -12.73
N ALA A 27 -8.59 -5.02 -13.86
CA ALA A 27 -9.57 -4.08 -14.39
C ALA A 27 -10.83 -4.86 -14.83
N GLY A 28 -11.64 -5.28 -13.87
CA GLY A 28 -12.95 -5.86 -14.09
C GLY A 28 -13.89 -4.77 -14.57
N CYS A 29 -14.11 -4.71 -15.88
CA CYS A 29 -15.14 -3.87 -16.48
C CYS A 29 -16.53 -4.41 -16.05
N ASN A 30 -17.00 -4.06 -14.85
CA ASN A 30 -18.40 -4.29 -14.47
C ASN A 30 -18.87 -3.32 -13.36
N ARG A 31 -19.15 -2.05 -13.71
CA ARG A 31 -20.14 -1.28 -12.95
C ARG A 31 -21.51 -1.72 -13.45
N GLN A 32 -22.12 -2.62 -12.68
CA GLN A 32 -23.51 -3.01 -12.79
C GLN A 32 -24.37 -1.78 -12.47
N SER A 33 -24.93 -1.15 -13.51
CA SER A 33 -26.14 -0.36 -13.35
C SER A 33 -27.29 -1.35 -13.35
N ASP A 34 -27.97 -1.49 -12.21
CA ASP A 34 -29.23 -2.22 -12.12
C ASP A 34 -30.27 -1.53 -13.01
N ASP A 35 -30.52 -2.08 -14.20
CA ASP A 35 -31.90 -2.20 -14.70
C ASP A 35 -32.00 -3.28 -15.79
N ALA A 36 -33.09 -4.04 -15.72
CA ALA A 36 -33.31 -5.27 -16.46
C ALA A 36 -33.67 -5.05 -17.94
N GLY A 37 -33.06 -5.84 -18.84
CA GLY A 37 -33.49 -5.95 -20.23
C GLY A 37 -32.65 -6.94 -21.03
N ALA A 38 -33.25 -8.08 -21.40
CA ALA A 38 -32.64 -9.19 -22.15
C ALA A 38 -32.21 -8.79 -23.60
N PRO A 39 -31.37 -9.61 -24.28
CA PRO A 39 -30.60 -9.19 -25.45
C PRO A 39 -31.34 -9.36 -26.78
N THR A 40 -30.96 -8.59 -27.80
CA THR A 40 -31.32 -8.84 -29.21
C THR A 40 -30.14 -8.42 -30.10
N PRO A 41 -29.82 -9.16 -31.19
CA PRO A 41 -28.46 -9.29 -31.67
C PRO A 41 -28.03 -8.29 -32.77
N LEU A 42 -26.71 -8.30 -32.98
CA LEU A 42 -25.85 -7.66 -33.97
C LEU A 42 -26.50 -7.26 -35.30
N SER A 43 -26.26 -6.00 -35.71
CA SER A 43 -26.31 -5.57 -37.12
C SER A 43 -25.01 -4.86 -37.50
N GLU A 44 -24.35 -5.48 -38.46
CA GLU A 44 -23.25 -5.03 -39.29
C GLU A 44 -23.61 -3.73 -40.04
N LYS A 45 -22.71 -2.73 -40.06
CA LYS A 45 -22.38 -1.96 -41.29
C LYS A 45 -21.22 -0.97 -41.12
N ALA A 46 -20.18 -1.26 -41.90
CA ALA A 46 -19.46 -0.40 -42.84
C ALA A 46 -19.06 1.03 -42.49
N ALA A 47 -17.76 1.27 -42.68
CA ALA A 47 -17.06 2.54 -42.76
C ALA A 47 -17.66 3.53 -43.76
N GLU A 48 -17.55 4.82 -43.43
CA GLU A 48 -17.32 5.86 -44.44
C GLU A 48 -16.48 7.00 -43.84
N VAL A 49 -15.47 7.40 -44.61
CA VAL A 49 -14.47 8.43 -44.36
C VAL A 49 -15.03 9.76 -44.86
N ALA A 50 -14.97 10.82 -44.04
CA ALA A 50 -15.20 12.19 -44.50
C ALA A 50 -14.06 13.10 -44.02
N ILE A 51 -13.38 13.68 -45.00
CA ILE A 51 -12.30 14.65 -44.91
C ILE A 51 -12.96 16.02 -45.06
N VAL A 52 -12.77 16.97 -44.13
CA VAL A 52 -12.93 18.41 -44.43
C VAL A 52 -11.92 19.22 -43.61
N GLU A 53 -11.31 20.17 -44.32
CA GLU A 53 -10.17 21.02 -43.99
C GLU A 53 -10.40 22.07 -42.89
N VAL A 54 -9.26 22.57 -42.43
CA VAL A 54 -9.00 23.62 -41.45
C VAL A 54 -9.31 25.01 -42.01
N ALA A 55 -9.96 25.87 -41.22
CA ALA A 55 -9.77 27.33 -41.30
C ALA A 55 -9.93 27.97 -39.91
N THR A 56 -8.86 28.63 -39.48
CA THR A 56 -8.71 29.50 -38.31
C THR A 56 -9.21 30.92 -38.64
N GLU A 57 -9.94 31.59 -37.74
CA GLU A 57 -9.77 33.03 -37.39
C GLU A 57 -10.39 33.33 -36.00
N THR A 58 -9.75 34.23 -35.25
CA THR A 58 -10.09 34.71 -33.88
C THR A 58 -10.35 36.25 -33.95
N PRO A 59 -10.64 36.98 -32.85
CA PRO A 59 -11.97 37.42 -32.38
C PRO A 59 -12.19 38.96 -32.42
N THR A 60 -13.32 39.42 -31.83
CA THR A 60 -13.68 40.78 -31.31
C THR A 60 -14.90 41.37 -32.04
N THR A 61 -16.06 41.60 -31.39
CA THR A 61 -16.34 42.85 -30.66
C THR A 61 -17.48 42.73 -29.61
N ALA A 62 -17.25 43.45 -28.50
CA ALA A 62 -18.16 44.22 -27.64
C ALA A 62 -19.36 43.59 -26.86
N PRO A 63 -19.49 43.88 -25.55
CA PRO A 63 -20.58 43.39 -24.70
C PRO A 63 -21.85 44.25 -24.80
N THR A 64 -23.01 43.60 -24.98
CA THR A 64 -24.33 44.24 -24.84
C THR A 64 -24.93 43.86 -23.49
N ASN A 65 -25.04 44.86 -22.61
CA ASN A 65 -25.76 44.79 -21.34
C ASN A 65 -27.25 44.51 -21.61
N THR A 66 -27.73 43.34 -21.18
CA THR A 66 -29.15 43.01 -21.13
C THR A 66 -29.57 43.01 -19.65
N PRO A 67 -30.59 43.78 -19.22
CA PRO A 67 -31.01 43.81 -17.82
C PRO A 67 -31.66 42.50 -17.38
N THR A 68 -31.15 41.99 -16.26
CA THR A 68 -31.65 40.88 -15.45
C THR A 68 -33.14 41.05 -15.12
N ALA A 69 -33.96 40.06 -15.50
CA ALA A 69 -35.31 39.91 -14.98
C ALA A 69 -35.23 39.30 -13.56
N THR A 70 -35.67 40.08 -12.58
CA THR A 70 -35.85 39.69 -11.17
C THR A 70 -36.81 38.50 -11.06
N PRO A 71 -36.48 37.42 -10.32
CA PRO A 71 -37.46 36.40 -9.99
C PRO A 71 -38.50 36.96 -9.02
N LYS A 72 -39.78 36.83 -9.40
CA LYS A 72 -40.95 37.12 -8.57
C LYS A 72 -40.97 36.16 -7.37
N PRO A 73 -41.17 36.64 -6.12
CA PRO A 73 -41.26 35.75 -4.96
C PRO A 73 -42.52 34.88 -5.05
N THR A 74 -42.34 33.58 -4.83
CA THR A 74 -43.42 32.60 -4.66
C THR A 74 -43.91 32.65 -3.22
N ASP A 75 -45.19 32.99 -3.05
CA ASP A 75 -45.89 32.94 -1.76
C ASP A 75 -45.93 31.51 -1.22
N THR A 76 -45.24 31.26 -0.11
CA THR A 76 -45.41 30.04 0.68
C THR A 76 -46.50 30.29 1.73
N PRO A 77 -47.55 29.45 1.82
CA PRO A 77 -48.62 29.67 2.77
C PRO A 77 -48.16 29.40 4.22
N THR A 78 -48.21 30.46 5.04
CA THR A 78 -48.12 30.41 6.49
C THR A 78 -49.39 29.78 7.07
N THR A 79 -49.26 28.62 7.71
CA THR A 79 -50.36 28.05 8.52
C THR A 79 -50.50 28.80 9.84
N ALA A 80 -51.71 29.33 10.07
CA ALA A 80 -52.14 30.03 11.29
C ALA A 80 -52.40 29.04 12.46
N PRO A 81 -52.43 29.51 13.72
CA PRO A 81 -52.30 28.66 14.90
C PRO A 81 -53.59 27.90 15.21
N THR A 82 -53.46 26.62 15.58
CA THR A 82 -54.56 25.81 16.09
C THR A 82 -54.64 25.94 17.61
N GLU A 83 -55.86 26.11 18.10
CA GLU A 83 -56.19 26.40 19.50
C GLU A 83 -55.73 25.29 20.47
N THR A 84 -55.12 25.75 21.57
CA THR A 84 -54.71 24.95 22.72
C THR A 84 -55.94 24.37 23.42
N SER A 85 -56.07 23.05 23.40
CA SER A 85 -57.05 22.36 24.23
C SER A 85 -56.66 22.43 25.71
N THR A 86 -57.61 22.85 26.54
CA THR A 86 -57.54 22.83 28.01
C THR A 86 -57.43 21.39 28.50
N PRO A 87 -56.35 20.98 29.19
CA PRO A 87 -56.29 19.67 29.78
C PRO A 87 -57.16 19.58 31.05
N THR A 88 -58.00 18.55 31.06
CA THR A 88 -58.81 18.08 32.19
C THR A 88 -57.97 17.83 33.44
N ALA A 89 -58.47 18.25 34.60
CA ALA A 89 -57.90 17.96 35.92
C ALA A 89 -57.74 16.43 36.10
N THR A 90 -56.49 15.98 36.11
CA THR A 90 -56.11 14.60 36.40
C THR A 90 -55.67 14.53 37.85
N GLN A 91 -56.14 13.49 38.55
CA GLN A 91 -56.02 13.30 39.99
C GLN A 91 -54.58 13.35 40.50
N THR A 92 -54.42 14.00 41.65
CA THR A 92 -53.21 14.04 42.48
C THR A 92 -52.72 12.62 42.79
N PRO A 93 -51.52 12.21 42.35
CA PRO A 93 -50.86 11.06 42.95
C PRO A 93 -50.36 11.44 44.35
N GLU A 94 -50.59 10.54 45.29
CA GLU A 94 -50.08 10.51 46.66
C GLU A 94 -48.54 10.70 46.69
N PRO A 95 -47.95 11.39 47.68
CA PRO A 95 -46.53 11.69 47.70
C PRO A 95 -45.69 10.41 47.72
N THR A 96 -45.10 10.09 46.57
CA THR A 96 -44.07 9.06 46.47
C THR A 96 -42.79 9.59 47.12
N ALA A 97 -42.20 8.78 47.99
CA ALA A 97 -41.00 9.11 48.75
C ALA A 97 -39.90 9.72 47.87
N THR A 98 -39.32 10.83 48.36
CA THR A 98 -38.15 11.49 47.80
C THR A 98 -37.07 10.46 47.49
N ALA A 99 -36.79 10.23 46.20
CA ALA A 99 -35.59 9.54 45.79
C ALA A 99 -34.40 10.36 46.29
N THR A 100 -33.60 9.74 47.16
CA THR A 100 -32.37 10.31 47.68
C THR A 100 -31.45 10.62 46.50
N ALA A 101 -30.87 11.83 46.48
CA ALA A 101 -29.91 12.25 45.48
C ALA A 101 -28.83 11.18 45.32
N THR A 102 -28.75 10.57 44.14
CA THR A 102 -27.62 9.70 43.80
C THR A 102 -26.41 10.61 43.69
N ALA A 103 -25.44 10.41 44.58
CA ALA A 103 -24.17 11.12 44.53
C ALA A 103 -23.51 10.88 43.17
N THR A 104 -23.21 11.96 42.46
CA THR A 104 -22.27 11.95 41.33
C THR A 104 -21.00 11.23 41.78
N PRO A 105 -20.51 10.19 41.07
CA PRO A 105 -19.24 9.59 41.40
C PRO A 105 -18.16 10.68 41.29
N SER A 106 -17.49 10.94 42.42
CA SER A 106 -16.25 11.71 42.44
C SER A 106 -15.26 11.05 41.48
N PRO A 107 -14.46 11.81 40.70
CA PRO A 107 -13.39 11.22 39.91
C PRO A 107 -12.50 10.40 40.85
N GLU A 108 -12.44 9.10 40.58
CA GLU A 108 -11.51 8.19 41.21
C GLU A 108 -10.11 8.72 40.90
N ALA A 109 -9.29 8.95 41.93
CA ALA A 109 -7.94 9.43 41.74
C ALA A 109 -7.22 8.43 40.83
N THR A 110 -6.79 8.88 39.65
CA THR A 110 -5.90 8.10 38.79
C THR A 110 -4.68 7.74 39.64
N GLU A 111 -4.54 6.46 39.98
CA GLU A 111 -3.36 6.00 40.68
C GLU A 111 -2.15 6.40 39.83
N THR A 112 -1.27 7.20 40.42
CA THR A 112 0.03 7.47 39.82
C THR A 112 0.71 6.10 39.70
N PRO A 113 1.13 5.65 38.50
CA PRO A 113 1.74 4.35 38.35
C PRO A 113 2.90 4.28 39.34
N THR A 114 2.84 3.29 40.23
CA THR A 114 3.98 2.97 41.08
C THR A 114 5.14 2.69 40.13
N PRO A 115 6.31 3.35 40.27
CA PRO A 115 7.43 3.10 39.38
C PRO A 115 7.75 1.61 39.42
N GLU A 116 7.68 0.96 38.26
CA GLU A 116 8.05 -0.43 38.11
C GLU A 116 9.51 -0.58 38.60
N PRO A 117 9.81 -1.58 39.45
CA PRO A 117 11.16 -1.75 39.97
C PRO A 117 12.13 -1.85 38.78
N THR A 118 13.16 -1.01 38.79
CA THR A 118 14.22 -1.11 37.77
C THR A 118 14.86 -2.49 37.90
N PRO A 119 14.93 -3.28 36.82
CA PRO A 119 15.53 -4.62 36.87
C PRO A 119 16.98 -4.55 37.36
N ASP A 120 17.36 -5.44 38.27
CA ASP A 120 18.75 -5.56 38.76
C ASP A 120 19.69 -6.13 37.67
N THR A 121 19.12 -6.72 36.61
CA THR A 121 19.83 -7.27 35.44
C THR A 121 19.56 -6.41 34.20
N PRO A 122 20.58 -6.10 33.37
CA PRO A 122 20.38 -5.43 32.09
C PRO A 122 19.43 -6.23 31.19
N ALA A 123 18.35 -5.62 30.74
CA ALA A 123 17.33 -6.29 29.96
C ALA A 123 16.89 -5.45 28.76
N ALA A 124 16.45 -6.13 27.70
CA ALA A 124 15.86 -5.54 26.50
C ALA A 124 14.45 -6.11 26.31
N GLU A 125 13.45 -5.23 26.31
CA GLU A 125 12.07 -5.53 25.91
C GLU A 125 11.87 -5.14 24.45
N VAL A 126 11.36 -6.04 23.62
CA VAL A 126 11.09 -5.79 22.21
C VAL A 126 9.86 -4.88 22.07
N VAL A 127 10.02 -3.72 21.44
CA VAL A 127 8.92 -2.77 21.16
C VAL A 127 8.45 -2.81 19.72
N ALA A 128 9.23 -3.39 18.81
CA ALA A 128 8.81 -3.63 17.43
C ALA A 128 7.84 -4.83 17.37
N SER A 129 6.80 -4.76 16.53
CA SER A 129 5.82 -5.85 16.38
C SER A 129 6.47 -7.21 16.10
N ILE A 130 7.52 -7.23 15.28
CA ILE A 130 8.41 -8.37 15.07
C ILE A 130 9.84 -7.85 14.89
N LEU A 131 10.80 -8.43 15.60
CA LEU A 131 12.23 -8.12 15.50
C LEU A 131 13.00 -9.34 14.98
N ASN A 132 13.83 -9.13 13.97
CA ASN A 132 14.71 -10.18 13.43
C ASN A 132 15.83 -10.48 14.42
N VAL A 133 16.08 -11.77 14.60
CA VAL A 133 17.18 -12.31 15.38
C VAL A 133 18.25 -12.81 14.42
N ARG A 134 19.52 -12.43 14.63
CA ARG A 134 20.61 -12.66 13.69
C ARG A 134 21.80 -13.39 14.31
N SER A 135 22.60 -14.02 13.45
CA SER A 135 23.83 -14.70 13.84
C SER A 135 24.97 -13.74 14.21
N GLY A 136 24.87 -12.45 13.89
CA GLY A 136 25.87 -11.43 14.21
C GLY A 136 25.29 -10.01 14.24
N PRO A 137 26.06 -9.03 14.73
CA PRO A 137 25.62 -7.64 14.88
C PRO A 137 25.63 -6.90 13.54
N GLY A 138 24.51 -6.98 12.82
CA GLY A 138 24.34 -6.27 11.56
C GLY A 138 23.39 -6.96 10.60
N THR A 139 22.90 -6.22 9.61
CA THR A 139 22.00 -6.75 8.59
C THR A 139 22.68 -7.65 7.56
N ALA A 140 24.02 -7.61 7.48
CA ALA A 140 24.83 -8.47 6.64
C ALA A 140 25.00 -9.91 7.19
N TYR A 141 24.62 -10.14 8.45
CA TYR A 141 24.60 -11.47 9.05
C TYR A 141 23.27 -12.18 8.78
N ASP A 142 23.31 -13.51 8.74
CA ASP A 142 22.14 -14.33 8.51
C ASP A 142 21.08 -14.12 9.59
N ARG A 143 19.82 -14.12 9.16
CA ARG A 143 18.67 -14.15 10.05
C ARG A 143 18.46 -15.57 10.54
N VAL A 144 18.57 -15.78 11.85
CA VAL A 144 18.39 -17.09 12.50
C VAL A 144 17.01 -17.26 13.12
N GLY A 145 16.28 -16.17 13.33
CA GLY A 145 14.94 -16.23 13.93
C GLY A 145 14.20 -14.89 13.92
N GLN A 146 13.09 -14.85 14.65
CA GLN A 146 12.28 -13.67 14.91
C GLN A 146 11.68 -13.73 16.31
N VAL A 147 11.53 -12.58 16.96
CA VAL A 147 10.87 -12.41 18.26
C VAL A 147 9.79 -11.34 18.14
N ALA A 148 8.76 -11.38 18.99
CA ALA A 148 7.60 -10.49 18.91
C ALA A 148 7.67 -9.36 19.93
N GLU A 149 6.81 -8.36 19.75
CA GLU A 149 6.62 -7.27 20.72
C GLU A 149 6.28 -7.81 22.12
N GLY A 150 6.87 -7.20 23.15
CA GLY A 150 6.73 -7.58 24.54
C GLY A 150 7.63 -8.75 24.96
N ASN A 151 8.35 -9.41 24.04
CA ASN A 151 9.39 -10.35 24.44
C ASN A 151 10.52 -9.63 25.17
N GLN A 152 10.96 -10.18 26.30
CA GLN A 152 12.04 -9.63 27.11
C GLN A 152 13.22 -10.60 27.16
N PHE A 153 14.44 -10.07 27.04
CA PHE A 153 15.68 -10.84 27.08
C PHE A 153 16.72 -10.15 27.95
N ASP A 154 17.60 -10.94 28.56
CA ASP A 154 18.76 -10.40 29.28
C ASP A 154 19.81 -9.93 28.26
N ILE A 155 20.38 -8.75 28.49
CA ILE A 155 21.45 -8.20 27.66
C ILE A 155 22.77 -8.78 28.16
N VAL A 156 23.38 -9.63 27.34
CA VAL A 156 24.64 -10.31 27.66
C VAL A 156 25.85 -9.44 27.28
N ALA A 157 25.80 -8.83 26.10
CA ALA A 157 26.87 -7.97 25.60
C ALA A 157 26.38 -6.94 24.57
N LYS A 158 27.22 -5.95 24.29
CA LYS A 158 27.04 -4.95 23.22
C LYS A 158 28.05 -5.17 22.11
N ALA A 159 27.66 -4.95 20.86
CA ALA A 159 28.60 -4.93 19.76
C ALA A 159 29.54 -3.72 19.85
N PRO A 160 30.81 -3.85 19.42
CA PRO A 160 31.68 -2.69 19.27
C PRO A 160 31.13 -1.75 18.19
N ASP A 161 31.19 -0.45 18.46
CA ASP A 161 30.87 0.63 17.51
C ASP A 161 29.47 0.55 16.85
N SER A 162 28.50 -0.14 17.46
CA SER A 162 27.13 -0.22 16.96
C SER A 162 26.10 -0.43 18.07
N ASP A 163 24.83 -0.19 17.74
CA ASP A 163 23.71 -0.34 18.68
C ASP A 163 23.22 -1.80 18.80
N TRP A 164 23.93 -2.80 18.29
CA TRP A 164 23.49 -4.19 18.38
C TRP A 164 23.73 -4.79 19.77
N LEU A 165 22.76 -5.56 20.25
CA LEU A 165 22.80 -6.26 21.54
C LEU A 165 22.88 -7.76 21.31
N LEU A 166 23.76 -8.42 22.05
CA LEU A 166 23.74 -9.86 22.24
C LEU A 166 22.80 -10.16 23.42
N VAL A 167 21.77 -10.96 23.18
CA VAL A 167 20.75 -11.27 24.18
C VAL A 167 20.63 -12.76 24.42
N CYS A 168 20.32 -13.13 25.67
CA CYS A 168 19.98 -14.48 26.06
C CYS A 168 18.51 -14.56 26.51
N CYS A 169 17.74 -15.58 26.13
CA CYS A 169 18.04 -16.56 25.09
C CYS A 169 16.81 -16.77 24.20
N VAL A 170 17.04 -16.91 22.91
CA VAL A 170 16.02 -17.30 21.92
C VAL A 170 16.30 -18.75 21.55
N ASP A 171 15.36 -19.64 21.86
CA ASP A 171 15.51 -21.09 21.65
C ASP A 171 16.84 -21.63 22.21
N GLU A 172 17.17 -21.27 23.46
CA GLU A 172 18.40 -21.68 24.17
C GLU A 172 19.71 -21.15 23.56
N ASN A 173 19.65 -20.23 22.59
CA ASN A 173 20.82 -19.64 21.95
C ASN A 173 20.97 -18.15 22.28
N GLU A 174 22.22 -17.70 22.42
CA GLU A 174 22.57 -16.29 22.42
C GLU A 174 22.53 -15.76 20.99
N VAL A 175 21.91 -14.60 20.82
CA VAL A 175 21.59 -14.08 19.50
C VAL A 175 21.65 -12.56 19.44
N TRP A 176 21.85 -12.04 18.23
CA TRP A 176 21.98 -10.60 18.01
C TRP A 176 20.65 -9.96 17.62
N ILE A 177 20.30 -8.87 18.30
CA ILE A 177 19.14 -8.02 17.99
C ILE A 177 19.56 -6.55 17.86
N ALA A 178 18.80 -5.77 17.08
CA ALA A 178 19.03 -4.33 16.98
C ALA A 178 18.60 -3.64 18.29
N GLY A 179 19.51 -2.90 18.91
CA GLY A 179 19.32 -2.31 20.24
C GLY A 179 18.84 -0.86 20.27
N SER A 180 18.60 -0.23 19.11
CA SER A 180 18.08 1.14 19.09
C SER A 180 16.67 1.20 19.69
N SER A 181 16.29 2.35 20.22
CA SER A 181 14.99 2.56 20.89
C SER A 181 13.77 2.36 19.97
N GLU A 182 13.98 2.27 18.66
CA GLU A 182 12.97 1.89 17.67
C GLU A 182 12.58 0.41 17.80
N TYR A 183 13.52 -0.45 18.19
CA TYR A 183 13.35 -1.91 18.22
C TYR A 183 13.22 -2.46 19.63
N VAL A 184 13.94 -1.89 20.61
CA VAL A 184 13.91 -2.35 21.99
C VAL A 184 13.87 -1.21 23.01
N ARG A 185 13.23 -1.46 24.15
CA ARG A 185 13.37 -0.67 25.38
C ARG A 185 14.38 -1.34 26.28
N GLN A 186 15.50 -0.68 26.55
CA GLN A 186 16.55 -1.19 27.43
C GLN A 186 16.31 -0.72 28.88
N ALA A 187 16.55 -1.59 29.85
CA ALA A 187 16.39 -1.33 31.28
C ALA A 187 17.52 -1.97 32.10
N GLY A 188 17.69 -1.53 33.35
CA GLY A 188 18.73 -2.01 34.25
C GLY A 188 20.09 -1.32 34.05
N PRO A 189 21.16 -1.83 34.67
CA PRO A 189 22.48 -1.19 34.68
C PRO A 189 23.21 -1.38 33.34
N LEU A 190 22.93 -0.54 32.35
CA LEU A 190 23.50 -0.68 31.00
C LEU A 190 25.00 -0.35 30.91
N ASP A 191 25.55 0.30 31.94
CA ASP A 191 26.97 0.65 32.08
C ASP A 191 27.86 -0.55 32.42
N ILE A 192 27.28 -1.61 33.00
CA ILE A 192 28.02 -2.84 33.33
C ILE A 192 27.98 -3.88 32.19
N VAL A 193 27.20 -3.64 31.13
CA VAL A 193 27.09 -4.55 30.00
C VAL A 193 28.43 -4.55 29.25
N PRO A 194 29.11 -5.72 29.13
CA PRO A 194 30.40 -5.79 28.46
C PRO A 194 30.25 -5.57 26.95
N VAL A 195 31.32 -5.10 26.32
CA VAL A 195 31.44 -5.13 24.85
C VAL A 195 31.87 -6.55 24.47
N ALA A 196 31.21 -7.14 23.48
CA ALA A 196 31.54 -8.47 22.99
C ALA A 196 32.97 -8.50 22.43
N GLU A 197 33.81 -9.39 22.97
CA GLU A 197 35.21 -9.54 22.56
C GLU A 197 35.33 -10.28 21.21
N GLU A 198 34.38 -11.18 20.93
CA GLU A 198 34.33 -11.98 19.70
C GLU A 198 33.07 -11.66 18.91
N ILE A 199 33.25 -11.13 17.69
CA ILE A 199 32.18 -10.93 16.73
C ILE A 199 32.29 -12.03 15.66
N PRO A 200 31.20 -12.77 15.37
CA PRO A 200 31.21 -13.75 14.30
C PRO A 200 31.71 -13.15 12.99
N GLU A 201 32.51 -13.88 12.23
CA GLU A 201 32.92 -13.41 10.91
C GLU A 201 31.70 -13.35 9.98
N LEU A 202 31.65 -12.34 9.12
CA LEU A 202 30.61 -12.23 8.11
C LEU A 202 30.58 -13.49 7.24
N PRO A 203 29.38 -13.99 6.88
CA PRO A 203 29.30 -15.12 5.96
C PRO A 203 30.04 -14.77 4.67
N THR A 204 31.07 -15.56 4.34
CA THR A 204 31.81 -15.36 3.10
C THR A 204 30.86 -15.66 1.93
N PRO A 205 30.64 -14.71 1.00
CA PRO A 205 29.83 -14.99 -0.16
C PRO A 205 30.42 -16.19 -0.90
N ALA A 206 29.58 -17.17 -1.23
CA ALA A 206 30.01 -18.33 -2.01
C ALA A 206 30.74 -17.83 -3.28
N PRO A 207 31.88 -18.45 -3.67
CA PRO A 207 32.61 -18.01 -4.84
C PRO A 207 31.67 -18.03 -6.05
N THR A 208 31.49 -16.86 -6.67
CA THR A 208 30.86 -16.75 -7.98
C THR A 208 31.57 -17.74 -8.90
N PRO A 209 30.86 -18.69 -9.55
CA PRO A 209 31.52 -19.66 -10.40
C PRO A 209 32.31 -18.92 -11.48
N THR A 210 33.63 -19.08 -11.45
CA THR A 210 34.51 -18.60 -12.52
C THR A 210 34.13 -19.37 -13.78
N PRO A 211 33.79 -18.71 -14.91
CA PRO A 211 33.55 -19.42 -16.16
C PRO A 211 34.80 -20.20 -16.54
N GLY A 212 34.77 -21.51 -16.34
CA GLY A 212 35.81 -22.40 -16.81
C GLY A 212 35.79 -22.43 -18.33
N ALA A 213 36.96 -22.23 -18.96
CA ALA A 213 37.14 -22.48 -20.38
C ALA A 213 36.86 -23.97 -20.66
N VAL A 214 35.62 -24.26 -21.07
CA VAL A 214 35.26 -25.56 -21.65
C VAL A 214 35.68 -25.54 -23.11
N ALA A 215 36.44 -26.56 -23.49
CA ALA A 215 36.76 -26.87 -24.88
C ALA A 215 35.50 -26.79 -25.75
N GLU A 216 35.66 -26.23 -26.93
CA GLU A 216 34.63 -26.01 -27.95
C GLU A 216 34.01 -27.35 -28.36
N ALA A 217 33.01 -27.80 -27.60
CA ALA A 217 32.05 -28.77 -28.03
C ALA A 217 31.15 -28.04 -29.03
N VAL A 218 31.13 -28.52 -30.28
CA VAL A 218 30.21 -28.02 -31.31
C VAL A 218 28.80 -28.18 -30.76
N ALA A 219 28.23 -27.07 -30.30
CA ALA A 219 26.88 -27.05 -29.76
C ALA A 219 25.92 -27.49 -30.88
N PRO A 220 24.99 -28.42 -30.61
CA PRO A 220 23.87 -28.59 -31.52
C PRO A 220 23.19 -27.22 -31.63
N ALA A 221 22.78 -26.83 -32.84
CA ALA A 221 22.09 -25.57 -33.07
C ALA A 221 21.00 -25.40 -32.00
N SER A 222 21.22 -24.43 -31.11
CA SER A 222 20.29 -24.13 -30.04
C SER A 222 18.99 -23.69 -30.68
N GLY A 223 18.00 -24.59 -30.67
CA GLY A 223 16.62 -24.18 -30.87
C GLY A 223 16.27 -23.10 -29.85
N PRO A 224 15.29 -22.23 -30.15
CA PRO A 224 14.84 -21.23 -29.19
C PRO A 224 14.50 -21.92 -27.87
N ALA A 225 14.93 -21.31 -26.75
CA ALA A 225 14.57 -21.77 -25.42
C ALA A 225 13.05 -21.97 -25.35
N PRO A 226 12.56 -23.04 -24.71
CA PRO A 226 11.13 -23.23 -24.56
C PRO A 226 10.55 -22.01 -23.85
N ALA A 227 9.58 -21.35 -24.49
CA ALA A 227 8.87 -20.23 -23.89
C ALA A 227 8.27 -20.69 -22.55
N PRO A 228 8.24 -19.82 -21.53
CA PRO A 228 7.57 -20.14 -20.28
C PRO A 228 6.15 -20.59 -20.60
N ALA A 229 5.82 -21.84 -20.25
CA ALA A 229 4.51 -22.39 -20.52
C ALA A 229 3.48 -21.60 -19.72
N ASN A 230 2.44 -21.09 -20.38
CA ASN A 230 1.25 -20.53 -19.73
C ASN A 230 0.61 -21.63 -18.88
N ALA A 231 0.97 -21.69 -17.60
CA ALA A 231 0.47 -22.68 -16.66
C ALA A 231 -0.93 -22.29 -16.17
N GLY A 232 -1.85 -21.92 -17.07
CA GLY A 232 -3.31 -21.70 -16.86
C GLY A 232 -3.77 -20.73 -15.75
N PHE A 233 -2.88 -20.32 -14.84
CA PHE A 233 -3.15 -19.58 -13.60
C PHE A 233 -1.96 -18.70 -13.19
N PHE A 234 -0.73 -19.06 -13.59
CA PHE A 234 0.48 -18.29 -13.28
C PHE A 234 1.18 -17.83 -14.57
N GLY A 235 1.42 -16.53 -14.67
CA GLY A 235 2.11 -15.89 -15.80
C GLY A 235 3.44 -15.28 -15.37
N TYR A 236 4.36 -15.14 -16.33
CA TYR A 236 5.63 -14.45 -16.12
C TYR A 236 5.67 -13.17 -16.96
N GLY A 237 6.34 -12.14 -16.45
CA GLY A 237 6.51 -10.86 -17.14
C GLY A 237 7.85 -10.22 -16.87
N ILE A 238 8.09 -9.10 -17.54
CA ILE A 238 9.33 -8.32 -17.44
C ILE A 238 9.01 -6.88 -17.03
N GLN A 239 9.79 -6.33 -16.11
CA GLN A 239 9.81 -4.89 -15.88
C GLN A 239 10.61 -4.19 -16.99
N ILE A 240 10.01 -3.22 -17.65
CA ILE A 240 10.60 -2.46 -18.75
C ILE A 240 10.75 -0.98 -18.39
N ASP A 241 11.67 -0.31 -19.07
CA ASP A 241 11.70 1.15 -19.17
C ASP A 241 10.73 1.57 -20.30
N PRO A 242 9.68 2.36 -20.00
CA PRO A 242 8.70 2.74 -21.01
C PRO A 242 9.14 3.94 -21.87
N ASP A 243 10.25 4.62 -21.57
CA ASP A 243 10.68 5.86 -22.25
C ASP A 243 11.67 5.63 -23.41
N GLY A 244 12.17 4.40 -23.57
CA GLY A 244 13.04 4.01 -24.68
C GLY A 244 12.31 3.65 -25.97
N ASP A 245 12.98 2.90 -26.85
CA ASP A 245 12.35 2.30 -28.03
C ASP A 245 11.41 1.16 -27.61
N LEU A 246 10.14 1.52 -27.38
CA LEU A 246 9.10 0.59 -26.95
C LEU A 246 8.78 -0.49 -27.98
N GLY A 247 8.99 -0.22 -29.28
CA GLY A 247 8.78 -1.21 -30.33
C GLY A 247 9.83 -2.31 -30.29
N ALA A 248 11.11 -1.91 -30.19
CA ALA A 248 12.21 -2.85 -29.99
C ALA A 248 12.08 -3.61 -28.67
N THR A 249 11.67 -2.92 -27.60
CA THR A 249 11.42 -3.52 -26.28
C THR A 249 10.31 -4.57 -26.35
N ALA A 250 9.17 -4.26 -26.98
CA ALA A 250 8.08 -5.21 -27.17
C ALA A 250 8.52 -6.44 -27.97
N GLY A 251 9.28 -6.24 -29.05
CA GLY A 251 9.85 -7.33 -29.84
C GLY A 251 10.81 -8.22 -29.02
N ALA A 252 11.62 -7.63 -28.15
CA ALA A 252 12.51 -8.36 -27.26
C ALA A 252 11.72 -9.18 -26.22
N VAL A 253 10.69 -8.60 -25.60
CA VAL A 253 9.82 -9.29 -24.64
C VAL A 253 9.15 -10.52 -25.28
N GLN A 254 8.61 -10.36 -26.48
CA GLN A 254 8.02 -11.46 -27.25
C GLN A 254 9.07 -12.52 -27.65
N GLY A 255 10.26 -12.08 -28.08
CA GLY A 255 11.37 -12.96 -28.45
C GLY A 255 11.87 -13.82 -27.28
N LEU A 256 11.76 -13.29 -26.05
CA LEU A 256 12.03 -14.03 -24.81
C LEU A 256 10.86 -14.95 -24.39
N GLY A 257 9.73 -14.90 -25.09
CA GLY A 257 8.54 -15.73 -24.82
C GLY A 257 7.66 -15.21 -23.68
N PHE A 258 7.85 -13.97 -23.23
CA PHE A 258 6.98 -13.34 -22.23
C PHE A 258 5.82 -12.60 -22.90
N ASN A 259 4.71 -12.49 -22.18
CA ASN A 259 3.50 -11.81 -22.64
C ASN A 259 2.96 -10.80 -21.61
N TRP A 260 3.70 -10.53 -20.54
CA TRP A 260 3.40 -9.49 -19.55
C TRP A 260 4.54 -8.49 -19.44
N VAL A 261 4.20 -7.22 -19.33
CA VAL A 261 5.12 -6.14 -19.01
C VAL A 261 4.66 -5.37 -17.78
N LYS A 262 5.62 -4.96 -16.95
CA LYS A 262 5.44 -4.00 -15.87
C LYS A 262 6.22 -2.73 -16.19
N PHE A 263 5.65 -1.56 -15.94
CA PHE A 263 6.40 -0.31 -15.91
C PHE A 263 5.85 0.64 -14.86
N GLN A 264 6.71 1.52 -14.35
CA GLN A 264 6.28 2.62 -13.49
C GLN A 264 5.67 3.74 -14.32
N LEU A 265 4.53 4.23 -13.86
CA LEU A 265 3.80 5.39 -14.38
C LEU A 265 3.81 6.46 -13.28
N PRO A 266 4.78 7.40 -13.31
CA PRO A 266 4.81 8.52 -12.38
C PRO A 266 3.63 9.44 -12.62
N TRP A 267 2.66 9.46 -11.72
CA TRP A 267 1.46 10.31 -11.77
C TRP A 267 1.83 11.78 -12.03
N LYS A 268 2.86 12.28 -11.36
CA LYS A 268 3.36 13.65 -11.56
C LYS A 268 3.72 14.02 -13.00
N SER A 269 4.12 13.06 -13.83
CA SER A 269 4.48 13.29 -15.23
C SER A 269 3.26 13.45 -16.13
N PHE A 270 2.09 12.99 -15.68
CA PHE A 270 0.86 12.93 -16.47
C PHE A 270 -0.22 13.88 -15.96
N GLU A 271 -0.10 14.43 -14.75
CA GLU A 271 -1.05 15.42 -14.21
C GLU A 271 -0.31 16.62 -13.58
N GLY A 272 0.22 17.50 -14.43
CA GLY A 272 0.96 18.68 -13.98
C GLY A 272 0.10 19.71 -13.24
N GLN A 273 -1.22 19.71 -13.48
CA GLN A 273 -2.21 20.51 -12.76
C GLN A 273 -3.46 19.65 -12.49
N PRO A 274 -4.20 19.89 -11.38
CA PRO A 274 -5.39 19.11 -11.05
C PRO A 274 -6.38 19.02 -12.22
N GLY A 275 -6.73 17.80 -12.62
CA GLY A 275 -7.66 17.49 -13.71
C GLY A 275 -7.08 17.61 -15.13
N GLN A 276 -5.88 18.17 -15.30
CA GLN A 276 -5.24 18.31 -16.62
C GLN A 276 -4.32 17.13 -16.89
N ARG A 277 -4.89 16.08 -17.47
CA ARG A 277 -4.22 14.79 -17.65
C ARG A 277 -3.72 14.63 -19.07
N ASN A 278 -2.40 14.51 -19.22
CA ASN A 278 -1.76 14.05 -20.45
C ASN A 278 -1.60 12.53 -20.31
N TRP A 279 -2.30 11.73 -21.09
CA TRP A 279 -2.33 10.28 -20.88
C TRP A 279 -1.29 9.54 -21.73
N PRO A 280 -0.69 8.41 -21.27
CA PRO A 280 0.33 7.64 -21.99
C PRO A 280 -0.26 6.76 -23.12
N ASP A 281 -1.07 7.36 -24.00
CA ASP A 281 -1.79 6.63 -25.05
C ASP A 281 -0.85 5.97 -26.06
N ASP A 282 0.29 6.61 -26.34
CA ASP A 282 1.36 6.09 -27.18
C ASP A 282 1.98 4.81 -26.60
N LYS A 283 2.36 4.84 -25.32
CA LYS A 283 2.98 3.70 -24.63
C LYS A 283 2.03 2.53 -24.52
N VAL A 284 0.80 2.78 -24.07
CA VAL A 284 -0.25 1.74 -23.97
C VAL A 284 -0.60 1.20 -25.36
N GLY A 285 -0.68 2.07 -26.36
CA GLY A 285 -0.97 1.68 -27.74
C GLY A 285 0.07 0.73 -28.33
N VAL A 286 1.36 1.03 -28.16
CA VAL A 286 2.46 0.16 -28.67
C VAL A 286 2.45 -1.20 -27.97
N LEU A 287 2.39 -1.23 -26.64
CA LEU A 287 2.46 -2.47 -25.87
C LEU A 287 1.23 -3.35 -26.09
N ASN A 288 0.03 -2.78 -26.03
CA ASN A 288 -1.21 -3.52 -26.27
C ASN A 288 -1.35 -3.96 -27.73
N GLY A 289 -0.93 -3.12 -28.69
CA GLY A 289 -0.91 -3.44 -30.11
C GLY A 289 0.06 -4.60 -30.45
N ALA A 290 1.12 -4.77 -29.66
CA ALA A 290 1.99 -5.94 -29.70
C ALA A 290 1.40 -7.18 -29.00
N GLY A 291 0.17 -7.11 -28.48
CA GLY A 291 -0.48 -8.23 -27.78
C GLY A 291 0.10 -8.53 -26.41
N LEU A 292 0.84 -7.59 -25.80
CA LEU A 292 1.36 -7.73 -24.45
C LEU A 292 0.29 -7.32 -23.42
N ASN A 293 0.24 -8.06 -22.31
CA ASN A 293 -0.50 -7.66 -21.13
C ASN A 293 0.29 -6.64 -20.32
N ILE A 294 -0.39 -5.61 -19.82
CA ILE A 294 0.22 -4.46 -19.16
C ILE A 294 -0.17 -4.46 -17.68
N LEU A 295 0.84 -4.36 -16.83
CA LEU A 295 0.74 -3.97 -15.43
C LEU A 295 1.35 -2.57 -15.28
N ALA A 296 0.51 -1.56 -15.04
CA ALA A 296 0.95 -0.19 -14.80
C ALA A 296 1.10 0.05 -13.30
N SER A 297 2.30 0.40 -12.84
CA SER A 297 2.58 0.77 -11.45
C SER A 297 2.43 2.28 -11.29
N ILE A 298 1.31 2.74 -10.72
CA ILE A 298 1.02 4.18 -10.61
C ILE A 298 1.68 4.72 -9.34
N VAL A 299 2.70 5.55 -9.51
CA VAL A 299 3.62 6.00 -8.45
C VAL A 299 3.76 7.53 -8.44
N LYS A 300 4.46 8.10 -7.45
CA LYS A 300 5.00 9.49 -7.46
C LYS A 300 3.95 10.59 -7.70
N SER A 301 3.37 11.09 -6.61
CA SER A 301 2.37 12.15 -6.66
C SER A 301 2.95 13.48 -7.15
N PRO A 302 2.16 14.29 -7.90
CA PRO A 302 2.56 15.64 -8.24
C PRO A 302 2.61 16.53 -6.99
N ASP A 303 3.46 17.55 -7.01
CA ASP A 303 3.68 18.44 -5.86
C ASP A 303 2.39 19.07 -5.34
N TRP A 304 1.46 19.44 -6.22
CA TRP A 304 0.17 20.03 -5.84
C TRP A 304 -0.73 19.08 -5.04
N ALA A 305 -0.50 17.76 -5.12
CA ALA A 305 -1.27 16.75 -4.41
C ALA A 305 -0.60 16.29 -3.10
N ARG A 306 0.63 16.75 -2.81
CA ARG A 306 1.41 16.32 -1.65
C ARG A 306 1.16 17.21 -0.42
N PRO A 307 1.49 16.74 0.81
CA PRO A 307 1.42 17.59 2.00
C PRO A 307 2.31 18.83 1.84
N GLY A 308 1.81 20.01 2.23
CA GLY A 308 2.55 21.28 2.06
C GLY A 308 3.85 21.39 2.87
N ASN A 309 4.08 20.50 3.83
CA ASN A 309 5.26 20.43 4.69
C ASN A 309 6.09 19.15 4.49
N THR A 310 6.00 18.52 3.32
CA THR A 310 6.80 17.34 2.94
C THR A 310 8.17 17.72 2.37
N ASP A 311 9.07 16.75 2.22
CA ASP A 311 10.32 16.91 1.47
C ASP A 311 10.07 16.75 -0.04
N PHE A 312 10.02 17.87 -0.76
CA PHE A 312 9.83 17.88 -2.21
C PHE A 312 11.10 17.47 -3.01
N SER A 313 12.24 17.25 -2.36
CA SER A 313 13.45 16.74 -3.03
C SER A 313 13.38 15.24 -3.33
N VAL A 314 12.47 14.52 -2.67
CA VAL A 314 12.19 13.10 -2.89
C VAL A 314 10.74 12.88 -3.34
N GLU A 315 10.41 11.66 -3.75
CA GLU A 315 9.05 11.28 -4.13
C GLU A 315 8.18 11.09 -2.88
N GLY A 316 6.87 11.16 -3.01
CA GLY A 316 6.00 10.95 -1.85
C GLY A 316 4.51 10.80 -2.16
N PRO A 317 3.74 10.32 -1.18
CA PRO A 317 2.32 10.03 -1.31
C PRO A 317 1.50 11.33 -1.40
N PRO A 318 0.25 11.26 -1.88
CA PRO A 318 -0.66 12.39 -1.79
C PRO A 318 -1.02 12.69 -0.32
N VAL A 319 -1.49 13.91 -0.08
CA VAL A 319 -2.14 14.28 1.19
C VAL A 319 -3.50 13.59 1.33
N ASP A 320 -4.25 13.50 0.22
CA ASP A 320 -5.58 12.90 0.16
C ASP A 320 -5.59 11.64 -0.73
N PRO A 321 -5.87 10.45 -0.16
CA PRO A 321 -6.08 9.22 -0.91
C PRO A 321 -7.14 9.32 -2.03
N GLY A 322 -8.18 10.14 -1.84
CA GLY A 322 -9.25 10.31 -2.82
C GLY A 322 -8.77 10.97 -4.12
N THR A 323 -7.83 11.90 -4.02
CA THR A 323 -7.22 12.58 -5.17
C THR A 323 -6.43 11.59 -6.04
N TYR A 324 -5.62 10.71 -5.42
CA TYR A 324 -4.93 9.65 -6.15
C TYR A 324 -5.91 8.61 -6.74
N ALA A 325 -6.94 8.24 -5.97
CA ALA A 325 -7.97 7.32 -6.44
C ALA A 325 -8.73 7.86 -7.68
N SER A 326 -8.96 9.18 -7.77
CA SER A 326 -9.53 9.81 -8.97
C SER A 326 -8.64 9.62 -10.20
N PHE A 327 -7.32 9.76 -10.05
CA PHE A 327 -6.37 9.51 -11.15
C PHE A 327 -6.37 8.03 -11.57
N VAL A 328 -6.27 7.11 -10.60
CA VAL A 328 -6.31 5.67 -10.85
C VAL A 328 -7.61 5.24 -11.51
N GLY A 329 -8.75 5.72 -11.04
CA GLY A 329 -10.08 5.36 -11.56
C GLY A 329 -10.30 5.83 -13.00
N GLU A 330 -9.87 7.05 -13.35
CA GLU A 330 -9.94 7.50 -14.74
C GLU A 330 -8.92 6.80 -15.64
N PHE A 331 -7.71 6.51 -15.14
CA PHE A 331 -6.74 5.69 -15.88
C PHE A 331 -7.32 4.31 -16.20
N ALA A 332 -7.88 3.62 -15.20
CA ALA A 332 -8.54 2.32 -15.37
C ALA A 332 -9.71 2.40 -16.36
N SER A 333 -10.54 3.44 -16.26
CA SER A 333 -11.68 3.66 -17.16
C SER A 333 -11.23 3.91 -18.61
N ARG A 334 -10.20 4.74 -18.82
CA ARG A 334 -9.67 5.08 -20.15
C ARG A 334 -9.02 3.88 -20.84
N TYR A 335 -8.35 3.03 -20.07
CA TYR A 335 -7.55 1.92 -20.58
C TYR A 335 -8.20 0.54 -20.37
N CYS A 336 -9.50 0.48 -20.04
CA CYS A 336 -10.18 -0.81 -19.94
C CYS A 336 -10.04 -1.60 -21.25
N GLY A 337 -9.70 -2.88 -21.11
CA GLY A 337 -9.41 -3.78 -22.24
C GLY A 337 -8.00 -3.66 -22.84
N ARG A 338 -7.24 -2.62 -22.49
CA ARG A 338 -5.86 -2.40 -22.97
C ARG A 338 -4.80 -2.55 -21.89
N VAL A 339 -5.14 -2.26 -20.64
CA VAL A 339 -4.32 -2.49 -19.44
C VAL A 339 -5.01 -3.52 -18.56
N GLN A 340 -4.28 -4.58 -18.19
CA GLN A 340 -4.84 -5.74 -17.48
C GLN A 340 -4.71 -5.60 -15.98
N ALA A 341 -3.70 -4.87 -15.51
CA ALA A 341 -3.43 -4.70 -14.09
C ALA A 341 -2.91 -3.31 -13.73
N ILE A 342 -3.26 -2.87 -12.53
CA ILE A 342 -2.66 -1.71 -11.88
C ILE A 342 -2.02 -2.17 -10.58
N GLU A 343 -0.77 -1.76 -10.37
CA GLU A 343 -0.11 -1.81 -9.07
C GLU A 343 -0.22 -0.41 -8.42
N VAL A 344 -0.73 -0.40 -7.18
CA VAL A 344 -0.91 0.83 -6.42
C VAL A 344 0.36 1.11 -5.62
N TRP A 345 1.06 2.15 -6.07
CA TRP A 345 2.36 2.58 -5.55
C TRP A 345 3.52 1.61 -5.84
N ASN A 346 4.70 1.93 -5.30
CA ASN A 346 5.91 1.11 -5.35
C ASN A 346 6.75 1.38 -4.09
N GLU A 347 7.28 0.32 -3.48
CA GLU A 347 8.30 0.38 -2.42
C GLU A 347 8.00 1.43 -1.32
N GLN A 348 6.76 1.48 -0.84
CA GLN A 348 6.30 2.46 0.17
C GLN A 348 7.14 2.44 1.46
N ASN A 349 7.87 1.37 1.72
CA ASN A 349 8.78 1.24 2.86
C ASN A 349 10.11 1.99 2.69
N LEU A 350 10.41 2.53 1.50
CA LEU A 350 11.60 3.32 1.25
C LEU A 350 11.28 4.80 1.51
N TRP A 351 12.07 5.44 2.38
CA TRP A 351 11.84 6.81 2.84
C TRP A 351 11.74 7.81 1.67
N TYR A 352 12.55 7.62 0.61
CA TYR A 352 12.56 8.49 -0.57
C TYR A 352 11.41 8.25 -1.56
N GLU A 353 10.66 7.15 -1.41
CA GLU A 353 9.39 6.89 -2.11
C GLU A 353 8.19 7.33 -1.25
N TRP A 354 8.42 7.79 -0.02
CA TRP A 354 7.37 8.12 0.95
C TRP A 354 7.50 9.52 1.56
N GLY A 355 8.15 10.46 0.85
CA GLY A 355 8.22 11.87 1.22
C GLY A 355 9.19 12.19 2.36
N ASN A 356 10.07 11.25 2.71
CA ASN A 356 10.86 11.27 3.96
C ASN A 356 9.96 11.41 5.20
N GLU A 357 8.69 10.97 5.09
CA GLU A 357 7.72 11.00 6.17
C GLU A 357 7.78 9.70 6.97
N GLN A 358 7.30 9.73 8.21
CA GLN A 358 7.21 8.52 9.04
C GLN A 358 6.40 7.44 8.29
N LEU A 359 7.01 6.26 8.14
CA LEU A 359 6.35 5.14 7.48
C LEU A 359 5.09 4.74 8.26
N SER A 360 3.97 4.60 7.54
CA SER A 360 2.68 4.25 8.13
C SER A 360 1.94 3.25 7.24
N ALA A 361 1.85 2.01 7.72
CA ALA A 361 1.10 0.96 7.04
C ALA A 361 -0.39 1.33 6.89
N SER A 362 -0.99 1.95 7.90
CA SER A 362 -2.40 2.37 7.85
C SER A 362 -2.64 3.44 6.78
N ARG A 363 -1.72 4.39 6.61
CA ARG A 363 -1.82 5.41 5.55
C ARG A 363 -1.69 4.81 4.16
N TYR A 364 -0.76 3.87 3.96
CA TYR A 364 -0.69 3.14 2.69
C TYR A 364 -1.96 2.32 2.43
N VAL A 365 -2.51 1.63 3.44
CA VAL A 365 -3.75 0.86 3.29
C VAL A 365 -4.94 1.76 2.96
N GLN A 366 -5.00 2.99 3.47
CA GLN A 366 -6.02 3.96 3.08
C GLN A 366 -5.89 4.37 1.61
N LEU A 367 -4.68 4.64 1.13
CA LEU A 367 -4.39 4.91 -0.28
C LEU A 367 -4.81 3.73 -1.17
N LEU A 368 -4.38 2.53 -0.82
CA LEU A 368 -4.72 1.28 -1.51
C LEU A 368 -6.23 1.05 -1.54
N SER A 369 -6.91 1.22 -0.41
CA SER A 369 -8.36 1.03 -0.29
C SER A 369 -9.17 2.04 -1.08
N ALA A 370 -8.69 3.28 -1.19
CA ALA A 370 -9.33 4.31 -2.02
C ALA A 370 -9.15 3.97 -3.51
N ALA A 371 -7.92 3.64 -3.93
CA ALA A 371 -7.62 3.26 -5.32
C ALA A 371 -8.37 2.00 -5.77
N TYR A 372 -8.49 0.99 -4.89
CA TYR A 372 -9.23 -0.25 -5.19
C TYR A 372 -10.74 -0.02 -5.42
N ARG A 373 -11.32 1.02 -4.79
CA ARG A 373 -12.75 1.32 -4.86
C ARG A 373 -13.15 2.23 -6.03
N ALA A 374 -12.18 2.94 -6.63
CA ALA A 374 -12.41 3.85 -7.75
C ALA A 374 -12.81 3.04 -8.99
#